data_AF-A0A7J5EWG3-F1
#
_entry.id   AF-A0A7J5EWG3-F1
#
_cell.length_a   1.000
_cell.length_b   1.000
_cell.length_c   1.000
_cell.angle_alpha   90.00
_cell.angle_beta   90.00
_cell.angle_gamma   90.00
#
_symmetry.space_group_name_H-M   'P 1'
#
loop_
_entity.id
_entity.type
_entity.pdbx_description
1 polymer ?
#
loop_
_entity_poly.entity_id
_entity_poly.type
_entity_poly.pdbx_seq_one_letter_code
_entity_poly.pdbx_strand_id
1 'polypeptide(L)'
;PELVDWVPEQLAFGFGLYLLGFVAGGLGAIGQPHILVRSMAIRSVPAIRRATAIYFLWYVPFSIAAVAAGLYARVLVPDLIAGVPAEDAAVAAEGALAAIADRVLPEILIGVLLAGVFAATMSTADSQVLSCSAAVSQELPARWRTYAIGKLTTLLIASAAVVFALTADDSVLTLVLGAWSALGATIGPVLVIRLARLPLPPALGLLMMATGLVTVFWWARGPWAADVFELLPAMLAPLVVYAVVGSFTRTSR
;
A
#
# COMPACT_ATOMS: atom_id res chain seq x y z
N PRO A 1 19.24 -18.36 16.81
CA PRO A 1 20.10 -17.84 15.72
C PRO A 1 19.29 -17.14 14.64
N GLU A 2 18.15 -17.73 14.23
CA GLU A 2 17.24 -17.22 13.18
C GLU A 2 16.66 -15.81 13.40
N LEU A 3 16.66 -15.29 14.64
CA LEU A 3 16.17 -13.92 14.93
C LEU A 3 17.14 -12.82 14.48
N VAL A 4 18.40 -13.15 14.20
CA VAL A 4 19.46 -12.21 13.80
C VAL A 4 19.79 -12.34 12.32
N ASP A 5 19.10 -13.23 11.59
CA ASP A 5 19.27 -13.38 10.16
C ASP A 5 18.44 -12.32 9.43
N TRP A 6 19.10 -11.19 9.15
CA TRP A 6 18.51 -10.03 8.46
C TRP A 6 18.24 -10.29 6.98
N VAL A 7 18.83 -11.36 6.42
CA VAL A 7 18.71 -11.73 5.01
C VAL A 7 17.78 -12.92 4.92
N PRO A 8 16.67 -12.83 4.17
CA PRO A 8 15.84 -13.99 3.89
C PRO A 8 16.66 -15.09 3.24
N GLU A 9 16.59 -16.30 3.79
CA GLU A 9 17.20 -17.47 3.15
C GLU A 9 16.43 -17.79 1.86
N GLN A 10 17.14 -18.30 0.84
CA GLN A 10 16.59 -18.77 -0.45
C GLN A 10 16.16 -17.69 -1.47
N LEU A 11 16.74 -16.48 -1.43
CA LEU A 11 16.51 -15.49 -2.49
C LEU A 11 17.16 -15.90 -3.83
N ALA A 12 16.37 -16.23 -4.84
CA ALA A 12 16.88 -16.69 -6.15
C ALA A 12 17.74 -15.63 -6.87
N PHE A 13 17.43 -14.35 -6.64
CA PHE A 13 18.13 -13.20 -7.22
C PHE A 13 19.03 -12.44 -6.23
N GLY A 14 19.15 -12.96 -5.00
CA GLY A 14 19.94 -12.35 -3.93
C GLY A 14 19.29 -11.13 -3.26
N PHE A 15 19.91 -10.68 -2.15
CA PHE A 15 19.40 -9.62 -1.29
C PHE A 15 19.25 -8.25 -1.98
N GLY A 16 20.10 -7.95 -2.97
CA GLY A 16 20.08 -6.64 -3.64
C GLY A 16 18.77 -6.36 -4.37
N LEU A 17 18.24 -7.35 -5.10
CA LEU A 17 16.99 -7.19 -5.84
C LEU A 17 15.77 -7.16 -4.90
N TYR A 18 15.82 -7.96 -3.82
CA TYR A 18 14.85 -7.91 -2.73
C TYR A 18 14.75 -6.51 -2.11
N LEU A 19 15.89 -5.93 -1.72
CA LEU A 19 15.94 -4.58 -1.14
C LEU A 19 15.45 -3.53 -2.13
N LEU A 20 15.85 -3.62 -3.40
CA LEU A 20 15.38 -2.72 -4.45
C LEU A 20 13.86 -2.80 -4.61
N GLY A 21 13.29 -3.99 -4.47
CA GLY A 21 11.85 -4.23 -4.42
C GLY A 21 11.17 -3.39 -3.35
N PHE A 22 11.65 -3.45 -2.10
CA PHE A 22 11.09 -2.68 -0.99
C PHE A 22 11.30 -1.16 -1.13
N VAL A 23 12.43 -0.74 -1.71
CA VAL A 23 12.65 0.68 -2.05
C VAL A 23 11.62 1.16 -3.08
N ALA A 24 11.34 0.36 -4.12
CA ALA A 24 10.26 0.64 -5.04
C ALA A 24 8.89 0.61 -4.37
N GLY A 25 8.70 -0.24 -3.35
CA GLY A 25 7.60 -0.22 -2.38
C GLY A 25 7.32 1.19 -1.85
N GLY A 26 8.35 1.86 -1.34
CA GLY A 26 8.27 3.24 -0.88
C GLY A 26 7.94 4.24 -2.00
N LEU A 27 8.47 4.04 -3.21
CA LEU A 27 8.12 4.86 -4.37
C LEU A 27 6.65 4.73 -4.76
N GLY A 28 5.98 3.62 -4.43
CA GLY A 28 4.54 3.43 -4.63
C GLY A 28 3.67 4.52 -4.04
N ALA A 29 4.17 5.27 -3.03
CA ALA A 29 3.48 6.42 -2.45
C ALA A 29 3.09 7.48 -3.49
N ILE A 30 3.85 7.63 -4.59
CA ILE A 30 3.55 8.59 -5.66
C ILE A 30 2.26 8.23 -6.42
N GLY A 31 1.87 6.96 -6.42
CA GLY A 31 0.65 6.48 -7.08
C GLY A 31 -0.58 6.57 -6.19
N GLN A 32 -0.45 7.00 -4.93
CA GLN A 32 -1.54 6.98 -3.94
C GLN A 32 -2.31 8.31 -3.92
N PRO A 33 -3.57 8.36 -4.41
CA PRO A 33 -4.31 9.62 -4.49
C PRO A 33 -4.53 10.26 -3.12
N HIS A 34 -4.83 9.46 -2.10
CA HIS A 34 -5.07 9.93 -0.73
C HIS A 34 -3.82 10.59 -0.09
N ILE A 35 -2.61 10.21 -0.50
CA ILE A 35 -1.35 10.84 -0.08
C ILE A 35 -1.10 12.12 -0.88
N LEU A 36 -1.34 12.08 -2.19
CA LEU A 36 -1.15 13.21 -3.09
C LEU A 36 -2.06 14.38 -2.73
N VAL A 37 -3.34 14.16 -2.45
CA VAL A 37 -4.28 15.23 -2.08
C VAL A 37 -3.83 15.96 -0.81
N ARG A 38 -3.31 15.24 0.19
CA ARG A 38 -2.76 15.85 1.41
C ARG A 38 -1.52 16.71 1.10
N SER A 39 -0.68 16.26 0.18
CA SER A 39 0.50 17.01 -0.26
C SER A 39 0.10 18.26 -1.05
N MET A 40 -0.96 18.19 -1.85
CA MET A 40 -1.53 19.33 -2.59
C MET A 40 -2.19 20.37 -1.67
N ALA A 41 -2.68 19.96 -0.49
CA ALA A 41 -3.27 20.86 0.50
C ALA A 41 -2.24 21.68 1.30
N ILE A 42 -0.94 21.44 1.11
CA ILE A 42 0.13 22.19 1.78
C ILE A 42 0.16 23.63 1.27
N ARG A 43 0.11 24.60 2.19
CA ARG A 43 -0.10 26.02 1.89
C ARG A 43 0.99 26.66 1.02
N SER A 44 2.23 26.16 1.05
CA SER A 44 3.33 26.71 0.27
C SER A 44 4.48 25.71 0.10
N VAL A 45 5.28 25.88 -0.95
CA VAL A 45 6.46 25.04 -1.23
C VAL A 45 7.44 24.96 -0.05
N PRO A 46 7.78 26.06 0.65
CA PRO A 46 8.65 25.97 1.84
C PRO A 46 8.04 25.19 3.00
N ALA A 47 6.70 25.09 3.08
CA ALA A 47 6.02 24.32 4.11
C ALA A 47 6.15 22.80 3.89
N ILE A 48 6.45 22.34 2.66
CA ILE A 48 6.69 20.92 2.36
C ILE A 48 7.83 20.37 3.22
N ARG A 49 8.95 21.10 3.32
CA ARG A 49 10.10 20.67 4.15
C ARG A 49 9.72 20.46 5.61
N ARG A 50 8.87 21.34 6.15
CA ARG A 50 8.35 21.22 7.53
C ARG A 50 7.43 20.01 7.66
N ALA A 51 6.52 19.82 6.71
CA ALA A 51 5.62 18.66 6.69
C ALA A 51 6.39 17.34 6.63
N THR A 52 7.41 17.25 5.77
CA THR A 52 8.29 16.07 5.66
C THR A 52 9.05 15.79 6.97
N ALA A 53 9.59 16.82 7.62
CA ALA A 53 10.29 16.65 8.89
C ALA A 53 9.34 16.14 9.99
N ILE A 54 8.13 16.69 10.08
CA ILE A 54 7.10 16.23 11.02
C ILE A 54 6.71 14.77 10.72
N TYR A 55 6.53 14.42 9.44
CA TYR A 55 6.22 13.05 9.04
C TYR A 55 7.29 12.06 9.52
N PHE A 56 8.57 12.30 9.19
CA PHE A 56 9.65 11.39 9.57
C PHE A 56 9.91 11.36 11.07
N LEU A 57 9.68 12.47 11.79
CA LEU A 57 9.79 12.53 13.25
C LEU A 57 8.86 11.51 13.93
N TRP A 58 7.66 11.28 13.38
CA TRP A 58 6.70 10.31 13.92
C TRP A 58 6.85 8.92 13.27
N TYR A 59 7.07 8.86 11.97
CA TYR A 59 7.14 7.61 11.22
C TYR A 59 8.31 6.73 11.65
N VAL A 60 9.52 7.29 11.84
CA VAL A 60 10.71 6.49 12.14
C VAL A 60 10.61 5.82 13.52
N PRO A 61 10.33 6.54 14.63
CA PRO A 61 10.18 5.90 15.94
C PRO A 61 9.04 4.89 15.97
N PHE A 62 7.90 5.21 15.34
CA PHE A 62 6.76 4.29 15.26
C PHE A 62 7.12 3.00 14.51
N SER A 63 7.82 3.11 13.37
CA SER A 63 8.23 1.94 12.58
C SER A 63 9.22 1.06 13.35
N ILE A 64 10.18 1.67 14.05
CA ILE A 64 11.12 0.93 14.91
C ILE A 64 10.36 0.20 16.02
N ALA A 65 9.41 0.87 16.68
CA ALA A 65 8.60 0.27 17.73
C ALA A 65 7.73 -0.90 17.21
N ALA A 66 7.13 -0.76 16.02
CA ALA A 66 6.33 -1.80 15.39
C ALA A 66 7.17 -3.04 15.05
N VAL A 67 8.35 -2.84 14.45
CA VAL A 67 9.29 -3.95 14.16
C VAL A 67 9.77 -4.61 15.45
N ALA A 68 10.14 -3.82 16.46
CA ALA A 68 10.55 -4.34 17.76
C ALA A 68 9.44 -5.18 18.41
N ALA A 69 8.19 -4.70 18.39
CA ALA A 69 7.04 -5.46 18.90
C ALA A 69 6.86 -6.80 18.17
N GLY A 70 7.01 -6.83 16.84
CA GLY A 70 6.99 -8.07 16.06
C GLY A 70 8.12 -9.04 16.43
N LEU A 71 9.33 -8.53 16.66
CA LEU A 71 10.47 -9.35 17.14
C LEU A 71 10.24 -9.88 18.55
N TYR A 72 9.69 -9.06 19.45
CA TYR A 72 9.29 -9.52 20.79
C TYR A 72 8.23 -10.62 20.70
N ALA A 73 7.30 -10.55 19.75
CA ALA A 73 6.25 -11.55 19.59
C ALA A 73 6.82 -12.93 19.29
N ARG A 74 7.83 -12.99 18.42
CA ARG A 74 8.50 -14.24 18.05
C ARG A 74 9.15 -14.93 19.24
N VAL A 75 9.60 -14.17 20.25
CA VAL A 75 10.24 -14.72 21.46
C VAL A 75 9.22 -15.04 22.54
N LEU A 76 8.28 -14.13 22.78
CA LEU A 76 7.34 -14.22 23.89
C LEU A 76 6.12 -15.08 23.60
N VAL A 77 5.76 -15.24 22.33
CA VAL A 77 4.55 -15.96 21.88
C VAL A 77 4.88 -16.91 20.72
N PRO A 78 5.86 -17.82 20.88
CA PRO A 78 6.27 -18.72 19.79
C PRO A 78 5.12 -19.65 19.36
N ASP A 79 4.25 -19.99 20.31
CA ASP A 79 3.08 -20.86 20.11
C ASP A 79 2.04 -20.28 19.16
N LEU A 80 2.08 -18.97 18.87
CA LEU A 80 1.13 -18.32 17.96
C LEU A 80 1.30 -18.80 16.52
N ILE A 81 2.51 -19.21 16.16
CA ILE A 81 2.87 -19.67 14.81
C ILE A 81 3.29 -21.15 14.85
N ALA A 82 3.74 -21.67 16.01
CA ALA A 82 4.18 -23.05 16.12
C ALA A 82 3.00 -24.04 15.90
N GLY A 83 3.09 -24.83 14.83
CA GLY A 83 2.06 -25.82 14.47
C GLY A 83 0.97 -25.27 13.54
N VAL A 84 1.00 -23.99 13.19
CA VAL A 84 0.13 -23.39 12.17
C VAL A 84 0.70 -23.73 10.78
N PRO A 85 -0.12 -24.15 9.81
CA PRO A 85 0.30 -24.29 8.42
C PRO A 85 1.00 -23.02 7.91
N ALA A 86 2.03 -23.16 7.07
CA ALA A 86 2.82 -22.02 6.59
C ALA A 86 1.97 -20.96 5.86
N GLU A 87 0.86 -21.39 5.24
CA GLU A 87 -0.13 -20.55 4.57
C GLU A 87 -0.92 -19.64 5.54
N ASP A 88 -1.25 -20.14 6.72
CA ASP A 88 -2.02 -19.40 7.74
C ASP A 88 -1.13 -18.62 8.71
N ALA A 89 0.18 -18.89 8.70
CA ALA A 89 1.13 -18.26 9.61
C ALA A 89 1.12 -16.73 9.52
N ALA A 90 0.90 -16.17 8.32
CA ALA A 90 0.80 -14.72 8.13
C ALA A 90 -0.44 -14.13 8.81
N VAL A 91 -1.59 -14.81 8.71
CA VAL A 91 -2.85 -14.40 9.34
C VAL A 91 -2.76 -14.53 10.86
N ALA A 92 -2.18 -15.63 11.35
CA ALA A 92 -1.94 -15.83 12.79
C ALA A 92 -1.01 -14.75 13.38
N ALA A 93 0.00 -14.33 12.62
CA ALA A 93 0.95 -13.30 13.04
C ALA A 93 0.30 -11.91 13.25
N GLU A 94 -0.86 -11.62 12.67
CA GLU A 94 -1.54 -10.33 12.86
C GLU A 94 -2.03 -10.14 14.29
N GLY A 95 -2.35 -11.25 14.97
CA GLY A 95 -2.74 -11.27 16.38
C GLY A 95 -1.57 -11.05 17.35
N ALA A 96 -0.34 -10.99 16.86
CA ALA A 96 0.88 -10.94 17.68
C ALA A 96 0.89 -9.80 18.70
N LEU A 97 0.50 -8.58 18.28
CA LEU A 97 0.51 -7.42 19.16
C LEU A 97 -0.47 -7.59 20.33
N ALA A 98 -1.67 -8.09 20.04
CA ALA A 98 -2.69 -8.36 21.06
C ALA A 98 -2.24 -9.49 22.01
N ALA A 99 -1.64 -10.55 21.46
CA ALA A 99 -1.14 -11.68 22.25
C ALA A 99 0.00 -11.28 23.21
N ILE A 100 0.93 -10.40 22.79
CA ILE A 100 1.96 -9.87 23.69
C ILE A 100 1.33 -8.95 24.74
N ALA A 101 0.38 -8.11 24.33
CA ALA A 101 -0.29 -7.19 25.25
C ALA A 101 -0.96 -7.96 26.40
N ASP A 102 -1.65 -9.06 26.09
CA ASP A 102 -2.28 -9.93 27.09
C ASP A 102 -1.29 -10.55 28.09
N ARG A 103 -0.06 -10.87 27.64
CA ARG A 103 0.97 -11.47 28.51
C ARG A 103 1.74 -10.45 29.36
N VAL A 104 1.90 -9.23 28.88
CA VAL A 104 2.84 -8.25 29.46
C VAL A 104 2.13 -7.08 30.15
N LEU A 105 0.93 -6.70 29.70
CA LEU A 105 0.24 -5.52 30.18
C LEU A 105 -0.86 -5.85 31.20
N PRO A 106 -1.09 -4.98 32.20
CA PRO A 106 -2.31 -5.01 33.01
C PRO A 106 -3.56 -4.80 32.15
N GLU A 107 -4.69 -5.37 32.58
CA GLU A 107 -5.98 -5.37 31.85
C GLU A 107 -6.40 -3.99 31.32
N ILE A 108 -6.22 -2.93 32.13
CA ILE A 108 -6.57 -1.56 31.75
C ILE A 108 -5.76 -1.09 30.53
N LEU A 109 -4.46 -1.43 30.47
CA LEU A 109 -3.59 -1.02 29.37
C LEU A 109 -3.84 -1.81 28.09
N ILE A 110 -4.33 -3.04 28.19
CA ILE A 110 -4.80 -3.81 27.02
C ILE A 110 -5.97 -3.07 26.36
N GLY A 111 -6.94 -2.60 27.16
CA GLY A 111 -8.06 -1.80 26.66
C GLY A 111 -7.60 -0.51 25.97
N VAL A 112 -6.62 0.20 26.55
CA VAL A 112 -6.03 1.41 25.95
C VAL A 112 -5.32 1.08 24.62
N LEU A 113 -4.58 -0.02 24.57
CA LEU A 113 -3.90 -0.46 23.34
C LEU A 113 -4.90 -0.78 22.24
N LEU A 114 -5.95 -1.55 22.53
CA LEU A 114 -7.00 -1.89 21.57
C LEU A 114 -7.72 -0.63 21.09
N ALA A 115 -8.05 0.30 22.00
CA ALA A 115 -8.63 1.60 21.63
C ALA A 115 -7.71 2.39 20.68
N GLY A 116 -6.40 2.37 20.91
CA GLY A 116 -5.41 2.99 20.04
C GLY A 116 -5.36 2.37 18.64
N VAL A 117 -5.36 1.04 18.54
CA VAL A 117 -5.39 0.31 17.26
C VAL A 117 -6.66 0.65 16.49
N PHE A 118 -7.83 0.59 17.14
CA PHE A 118 -9.10 0.97 16.52
C PHE A 118 -9.15 2.44 16.09
N ALA A 119 -8.60 3.36 16.89
CA ALA A 119 -8.52 4.77 16.52
C ALA A 119 -7.63 4.99 15.29
N ALA A 120 -6.48 4.31 15.22
CA ALA A 120 -5.57 4.39 14.08
C ALA A 120 -6.21 3.83 12.79
N THR A 121 -6.84 2.66 12.86
CA THR A 121 -7.50 2.04 11.69
C THR A 121 -8.70 2.86 11.23
N MET A 122 -9.54 3.36 12.14
CA MET A 122 -10.68 4.24 11.79
C MET A 122 -10.23 5.53 11.12
N SER A 123 -9.15 6.16 11.59
CA SER A 123 -8.62 7.39 10.98
C SER A 123 -8.14 7.19 9.53
N THR A 124 -7.62 5.99 9.24
CA THR A 124 -7.16 5.61 7.90
C THR A 124 -8.36 5.25 7.01
N ALA A 125 -9.27 4.40 7.52
CA ALA A 125 -10.47 3.99 6.81
C ALA A 125 -11.34 5.19 6.41
N ASP A 126 -11.56 6.15 7.30
CA ASP A 126 -12.31 7.38 7.02
C ASP A 126 -11.70 8.15 5.83
N SER A 127 -10.38 8.36 5.85
CA SER A 127 -9.69 9.06 4.77
C SER A 127 -9.77 8.32 3.43
N GLN A 128 -9.69 6.98 3.42
CA GLN A 128 -9.79 6.18 2.19
C GLN A 128 -11.21 6.18 1.63
N VAL A 129 -12.21 5.94 2.47
CA VAL A 129 -13.62 5.92 2.08
C VAL A 129 -14.02 7.29 1.53
N LEU A 130 -13.61 8.38 2.18
CA LEU A 130 -13.88 9.73 1.71
C LEU A 130 -13.18 10.02 0.38
N SER A 131 -11.92 9.58 0.20
CA SER A 131 -11.18 9.75 -1.06
C SER A 131 -11.87 9.01 -2.21
N CYS A 132 -12.28 7.76 -2.02
CA CYS A 132 -13.00 6.98 -3.02
C CYS A 132 -14.38 7.59 -3.32
N SER A 133 -15.10 8.01 -2.28
CA SER A 133 -16.41 8.65 -2.43
C SER A 133 -16.32 9.96 -3.19
N ALA A 134 -15.28 10.76 -2.93
CA ALA A 134 -15.02 12.00 -3.65
C ALA A 134 -14.66 11.73 -5.11
N ALA A 135 -13.81 10.75 -5.39
CA ALA A 135 -13.44 10.36 -6.75
C ALA A 135 -14.68 9.96 -7.57
N VAL A 136 -15.55 9.11 -7.04
CA VAL A 136 -16.79 8.74 -7.73
C VAL A 136 -17.72 9.94 -7.88
N SER A 137 -17.99 10.68 -6.79
CA SER A 137 -18.96 11.77 -6.79
C SER A 137 -18.57 12.94 -7.70
N GLN A 138 -17.28 13.20 -7.89
CA GLN A 138 -16.79 14.29 -8.75
C GLN A 138 -16.88 13.96 -10.25
N GLU A 139 -16.80 12.68 -10.61
CA GLU A 139 -16.95 12.21 -11.99
C GLU A 139 -18.43 12.14 -12.43
N LEU A 140 -19.38 12.25 -11.51
CA LEU A 140 -20.80 12.32 -11.85
C LEU A 140 -21.15 13.66 -12.56
N PRO A 141 -22.09 13.65 -13.53
CA PRO A 141 -22.55 14.86 -14.17
C PRO A 141 -23.11 15.86 -13.16
N ALA A 142 -22.96 17.17 -13.42
CA ALA A 142 -23.33 18.23 -12.46
C ALA A 142 -24.74 18.10 -11.86
N ARG A 143 -25.73 17.64 -12.65
CA ARG A 143 -27.12 17.40 -12.20
C ARG A 143 -27.25 16.36 -11.06
N TRP A 144 -26.27 15.47 -10.90
CA TRP A 144 -26.24 14.41 -9.90
C TRP A 144 -25.26 14.70 -8.74
N ARG A 145 -24.57 15.84 -8.74
CA ARG A 145 -23.65 16.25 -7.67
C ARG A 145 -24.40 16.86 -6.48
N THR A 146 -25.33 16.09 -5.93
CA THR A 146 -26.14 16.46 -4.75
C THR A 146 -25.55 15.86 -3.48
N TYR A 147 -25.67 16.55 -2.35
CA TYR A 147 -25.22 16.06 -1.05
C TYR A 147 -25.79 14.66 -0.68
N ALA A 148 -27.04 14.40 -1.03
CA ALA A 148 -27.67 13.10 -0.81
C ALA A 148 -26.99 11.96 -1.59
N ILE A 149 -26.60 12.23 -2.85
CA ILE A 149 -25.90 11.25 -3.70
C ILE A 149 -24.49 11.02 -3.15
N GLY A 150 -23.79 12.07 -2.71
CA GLY A 150 -22.50 11.91 -2.05
C GLY A 150 -22.56 10.99 -0.83
N LYS A 151 -23.55 11.18 0.06
CA LYS A 151 -23.76 10.28 1.22
C LYS A 151 -24.09 8.84 0.81
N LEU A 152 -24.91 8.67 -0.23
CA LEU A 152 -25.23 7.35 -0.76
C LEU A 152 -23.98 6.67 -1.35
N THR A 153 -23.15 7.39 -2.09
CA THR A 153 -21.88 6.89 -2.61
C THR A 153 -20.94 6.47 -1.48
N THR A 154 -20.82 7.28 -0.42
CA THR A 154 -20.03 6.93 0.78
C THR A 154 -20.54 5.64 1.42
N LEU A 155 -21.87 5.52 1.60
CA LEU A 155 -22.49 4.33 2.16
C LEU A 155 -22.23 3.09 1.29
N LEU A 156 -22.37 3.20 -0.03
CA LEU A 156 -22.13 2.07 -0.95
C LEU A 156 -20.67 1.61 -0.92
N ILE A 157 -19.72 2.54 -0.90
CA ILE A 157 -18.28 2.23 -0.83
C ILE A 157 -17.95 1.57 0.51
N ALA A 158 -18.46 2.10 1.62
CA ALA A 158 -18.25 1.52 2.94
C ALA A 158 -18.85 0.12 3.04
N SER A 159 -20.09 -0.08 2.56
CA SER A 159 -20.74 -1.39 2.54
C SER A 159 -19.98 -2.39 1.66
N ALA A 160 -19.51 -1.99 0.49
CA ALA A 160 -18.70 -2.86 -0.37
C ALA A 160 -17.38 -3.25 0.29
N ALA A 161 -16.72 -2.31 0.98
CA ALA A 161 -15.50 -2.59 1.74
C ALA A 161 -15.75 -3.57 2.90
N VAL A 162 -16.86 -3.44 3.63
CA VAL A 162 -17.25 -4.37 4.70
C VAL A 162 -17.52 -5.77 4.13
N VAL A 163 -18.28 -5.87 3.04
CA VAL A 163 -18.54 -7.17 2.39
C VAL A 163 -17.24 -7.82 1.96
N PHE A 164 -16.34 -7.07 1.31
CA PHE A 164 -15.02 -7.58 0.91
C PHE A 164 -14.20 -8.05 2.12
N ALA A 165 -14.16 -7.26 3.20
CA ALA A 165 -13.43 -7.59 4.41
C ALA A 165 -13.96 -8.85 5.12
N LEU A 166 -15.26 -9.15 5.01
CA LEU A 166 -15.88 -10.35 5.59
C LEU A 166 -15.64 -11.61 4.74
N THR A 167 -15.22 -11.47 3.48
CA THR A 167 -15.00 -12.58 2.54
C THR A 167 -13.53 -12.80 2.18
N ALA A 168 -12.62 -11.97 2.68
CA ALA A 168 -11.21 -12.05 2.36
C ALA A 168 -10.51 -13.09 3.27
N ASP A 169 -9.83 -14.04 2.64
CA ASP A 169 -9.09 -15.11 3.35
C ASP A 169 -7.59 -14.77 3.53
N ASP A 170 -7.08 -13.76 2.82
CA ASP A 170 -5.68 -13.33 2.90
C ASP A 170 -5.39 -12.44 4.12
N SER A 171 -4.13 -12.42 4.56
CA SER A 171 -3.67 -11.47 5.58
C SER A 171 -3.89 -10.01 5.17
N VAL A 172 -4.22 -9.14 6.12
CA VAL A 172 -4.33 -7.68 5.95
C VAL A 172 -3.06 -7.12 5.32
N LEU A 173 -1.87 -7.60 5.71
CA LEU A 173 -0.62 -7.15 5.10
C LEU A 173 -0.58 -7.46 3.59
N THR A 174 -0.95 -8.68 3.18
CA THR A 174 -1.01 -9.09 1.77
C THR A 174 -2.01 -8.23 1.00
N LEU A 175 -3.22 -8.03 1.54
CA LEU A 175 -4.26 -7.23 0.90
C LEU A 175 -3.83 -5.76 0.73
N VAL A 176 -3.21 -5.18 1.76
CA VAL A 176 -2.72 -3.79 1.73
C VAL A 176 -1.58 -3.63 0.74
N LEU A 177 -0.61 -4.56 0.73
CA LEU A 177 0.49 -4.53 -0.23
C LEU A 177 0.00 -4.68 -1.66
N GLY A 178 -0.94 -5.60 -1.93
CA GLY A 178 -1.55 -5.76 -3.25
C GLY A 178 -2.27 -4.51 -3.74
N ALA A 179 -3.10 -3.90 -2.89
CA ALA A 179 -3.78 -2.64 -3.22
C ALA A 179 -2.80 -1.48 -3.42
N TRP A 180 -1.77 -1.39 -2.57
CA TRP A 180 -0.70 -0.41 -2.69
C TRP A 180 0.06 -0.55 -4.00
N SER A 181 0.42 -1.79 -4.36
CA SER A 181 1.10 -2.12 -5.60
C SER A 181 0.27 -1.79 -6.82
N ALA A 182 -1.03 -2.14 -6.82
CA ALA A 182 -1.94 -1.84 -7.92
C ALA A 182 -2.03 -0.34 -8.20
N LEU A 183 -2.28 0.47 -7.17
CA LEU A 183 -2.35 1.94 -7.34
C LEU A 183 -0.99 2.54 -7.74
N GLY A 184 0.10 2.07 -7.11
CA GLY A 184 1.47 2.46 -7.41
C GLY A 184 1.85 2.22 -8.87
N ALA A 185 1.57 1.02 -9.39
CA ALA A 185 1.89 0.59 -10.74
C ALA A 185 0.99 1.24 -11.81
N THR A 186 -0.28 1.50 -11.50
CA THR A 186 -1.22 2.12 -12.44
C THR A 186 -0.97 3.62 -12.57
N ILE A 187 -0.88 4.36 -11.46
CA ILE A 187 -0.80 5.82 -11.49
C ILE A 187 0.65 6.32 -11.53
N GLY A 188 1.56 5.65 -10.82
CA GLY A 188 2.94 6.11 -10.63
C GLY A 188 3.71 6.32 -11.93
N PRO A 189 3.83 5.31 -12.82
CA PRO A 189 4.54 5.46 -14.09
C PRO A 189 3.99 6.56 -14.99
N VAL A 190 2.65 6.69 -15.07
CA VAL A 190 1.99 7.76 -15.83
C VAL A 190 2.35 9.13 -15.27
N LEU A 191 2.33 9.28 -13.94
CA LEU A 191 2.70 10.51 -13.26
C LEU A 191 4.17 10.87 -13.52
N VAL A 192 5.09 9.90 -13.46
CA VAL A 192 6.52 10.11 -13.76
C VAL A 192 6.72 10.67 -15.18
N ILE A 193 6.08 10.08 -16.19
CA ILE A 193 6.18 10.57 -17.58
C ILE A 193 5.62 11.98 -17.72
N ARG A 194 4.49 12.28 -17.06
CA ARG A 194 3.89 13.62 -17.06
C ARG A 194 4.78 14.66 -16.38
N LEU A 195 5.40 14.32 -15.25
CA LEU A 195 6.35 15.19 -14.55
C LEU A 195 7.62 15.45 -15.37
N ALA A 196 8.07 14.44 -16.14
CA ALA A 196 9.16 14.59 -17.10
C ALA A 196 8.78 15.44 -18.33
N ARG A 197 7.54 15.95 -18.40
CA ARG A 197 7.00 16.75 -19.52
C ARG A 197 7.10 16.06 -20.87
N LEU A 198 7.08 14.74 -20.87
CA LEU A 198 7.13 13.95 -22.08
C LEU A 198 5.74 13.80 -22.69
N PRO A 199 5.62 13.68 -24.03
CA PRO A 199 4.34 13.49 -24.70
C PRO A 199 3.72 12.16 -24.26
N LEU A 200 2.47 12.21 -23.83
CA LEU A 200 1.71 11.03 -23.42
C LEU A 200 0.28 11.09 -24.01
N PRO A 201 0.05 10.43 -25.15
CA PRO A 201 -1.29 10.25 -25.71
C PRO A 201 -2.20 9.51 -24.71
N PRO A 202 -3.51 9.82 -24.64
CA PRO A 202 -4.44 9.16 -23.72
C PRO A 202 -4.46 7.63 -23.85
N ALA A 203 -4.47 7.12 -25.08
CA ALA A 203 -4.45 5.67 -25.35
C ALA A 203 -3.18 4.99 -24.81
N LEU A 204 -2.02 5.65 -24.95
CA LEU A 204 -0.76 5.14 -24.39
C LEU A 204 -0.79 5.18 -22.85
N GLY A 205 -1.37 6.22 -22.26
CA GLY A 205 -1.57 6.30 -20.81
C GLY A 205 -2.44 5.16 -20.27
N LEU A 206 -3.56 4.86 -20.94
CA LEU A 206 -4.43 3.74 -20.57
C LEU A 206 -3.72 2.39 -20.72
N LEU A 207 -2.95 2.21 -21.79
CA LEU A 207 -2.16 1.00 -21.99
C LEU A 207 -1.14 0.81 -20.87
N MET A 208 -0.39 1.86 -20.52
CA MET A 208 0.54 1.85 -19.39
C MET A 208 -0.15 1.47 -18.08
N MET A 209 -1.30 2.09 -17.78
CA MET A 209 -2.10 1.81 -16.58
C MET A 209 -2.53 0.35 -16.51
N ALA A 210 -3.03 -0.20 -17.62
CA ALA A 210 -3.45 -1.59 -17.73
C ALA A 210 -2.27 -2.56 -17.59
N THR A 211 -1.14 -2.28 -18.25
CA THR A 211 0.08 -3.09 -18.12
C THR A 211 0.53 -3.15 -16.66
N GLY A 212 0.58 -2.01 -15.96
CA GLY A 212 1.00 -1.97 -14.56
C GLY A 212 0.10 -2.84 -13.68
N LEU A 213 -1.22 -2.70 -13.83
CA LEU A 213 -2.20 -3.47 -13.07
C LEU A 213 -2.08 -4.99 -13.33
N VAL A 214 -1.96 -5.38 -14.60
CA VAL A 214 -1.81 -6.79 -14.98
C VAL A 214 -0.50 -7.35 -14.44
N THR A 215 0.60 -6.59 -14.51
CA THR A 215 1.90 -7.02 -14.00
C THR A 215 1.87 -7.26 -12.49
N VAL A 216 1.16 -6.45 -11.69
CA VAL A 216 1.00 -6.71 -10.25
C VAL A 216 0.39 -8.09 -10.01
N PHE A 217 -0.80 -8.35 -10.55
CA PHE A 217 -1.52 -9.60 -10.30
C PHE A 217 -0.86 -10.83 -10.92
N TRP A 218 -0.15 -10.65 -12.04
CA TRP A 218 0.60 -11.72 -12.67
C TRP A 218 1.87 -12.05 -11.88
N TRP A 219 2.61 -11.03 -11.42
CA TRP A 219 3.82 -11.21 -10.63
C TRP A 219 3.53 -11.83 -9.26
N ALA A 220 2.43 -11.41 -8.61
CA ALA A 220 1.98 -11.96 -7.33
C ALA A 220 1.77 -13.48 -7.34
N ARG A 221 1.44 -14.05 -8.51
CA ARG A 221 1.22 -15.50 -8.72
C ARG A 221 2.47 -16.21 -9.25
N GLY A 222 3.54 -15.47 -9.53
CA GLY A 222 4.77 -15.99 -10.08
C GLY A 222 5.66 -16.65 -9.02
N PRO A 223 6.61 -17.51 -9.44
CA PRO A 223 7.53 -18.18 -8.52
C PRO A 223 8.49 -17.22 -7.81
N TRP A 224 8.63 -15.99 -8.30
CA TRP A 224 9.57 -14.97 -7.80
C TRP A 224 8.92 -13.88 -6.95
N ALA A 225 7.64 -14.06 -6.57
CA ALA A 225 6.91 -13.08 -5.76
C ALA A 225 7.58 -12.84 -4.40
N ALA A 226 8.19 -13.88 -3.81
CA ALA A 226 8.92 -13.78 -2.56
C ALA A 226 10.29 -13.09 -2.71
N ASP A 227 10.91 -13.20 -3.89
CA ASP A 227 12.25 -12.65 -4.15
C ASP A 227 12.23 -11.16 -4.44
N VAL A 228 11.20 -10.71 -5.17
CA VAL A 228 11.11 -9.34 -5.67
C VAL A 228 9.71 -8.83 -5.39
N PHE A 229 9.63 -7.77 -4.59
CA PHE A 229 8.38 -7.10 -4.31
C PHE A 229 7.70 -6.67 -5.62
N GLU A 230 6.46 -7.11 -5.81
CA GLU A 230 5.68 -7.04 -7.05
C GLU A 230 5.57 -5.62 -7.65
N LEU A 231 5.63 -4.58 -6.81
CA LEU A 231 5.53 -3.20 -7.29
C LEU A 231 6.72 -2.82 -8.18
N LEU A 232 7.93 -3.33 -7.92
CA LEU A 232 9.11 -2.99 -8.73
C LEU A 232 8.91 -3.37 -10.21
N PRO A 233 8.67 -4.65 -10.58
CA PRO A 233 8.41 -5.02 -11.97
C PRO A 233 7.15 -4.34 -12.51
N ALA A 234 6.13 -4.15 -11.68
CA ALA A 234 4.89 -3.51 -12.09
C ALA A 234 5.00 -2.00 -12.37
N MET A 235 5.98 -1.30 -11.78
CA MET A 235 6.32 0.08 -12.14
C MET A 235 7.21 0.16 -13.38
N LEU A 236 8.05 -0.85 -13.61
CA LEU A 236 8.97 -0.88 -14.76
C LEU A 236 8.26 -1.27 -16.06
N ALA A 237 7.36 -2.25 -16.04
CA ALA A 237 6.68 -2.73 -17.24
C ALA A 237 5.93 -1.63 -18.02
N PRO A 238 5.15 -0.72 -17.37
CA PRO A 238 4.54 0.42 -18.05
C PRO A 238 5.55 1.38 -18.69
N LEU A 239 6.71 1.59 -18.05
CA LEU A 239 7.77 2.45 -18.59
C LEU A 239 8.42 1.84 -19.83
N VAL A 240 8.58 0.51 -19.85
CA VAL A 240 9.04 -0.22 -21.05
C VAL A 240 8.01 -0.08 -22.17
N VAL A 241 6.72 -0.25 -21.89
CA VAL A 241 5.65 -0.04 -22.88
C VAL A 241 5.69 1.39 -23.43
N TYR A 242 5.90 2.40 -22.57
CA TYR A 242 6.07 3.78 -23.00
C TYR A 242 7.27 3.95 -23.94
N ALA A 243 8.43 3.39 -23.61
CA ALA A 243 9.62 3.49 -24.43
C ALA A 243 9.43 2.85 -25.82
N VAL A 244 8.83 1.66 -25.87
CA VAL A 244 8.59 0.93 -27.12
C VAL A 244 7.53 1.63 -27.96
N VAL A 245 6.32 1.82 -27.45
CA VAL A 245 5.18 2.37 -28.21
C VAL A 245 5.32 3.89 -28.45
N GLY A 246 5.92 4.61 -27.49
CA GLY A 246 6.22 6.03 -27.60
C GLY A 246 7.23 6.34 -28.70
N SER A 247 8.16 5.43 -28.99
CA SER A 247 9.10 5.60 -30.10
C SER A 247 8.41 5.54 -31.47
N PHE A 248 7.44 4.64 -31.66
CA PHE A 248 6.68 4.53 -32.92
C PHE A 248 5.74 5.70 -33.16
N THR A 249 5.14 6.25 -32.10
CA THR A 249 4.18 7.37 -32.20
C THR A 249 4.84 8.74 -32.40
N ARG A 250 6.13 8.89 -32.07
CA ARG A 250 6.90 10.11 -32.40
C ARG A 250 7.31 10.17 -33.87
N THR A 251 7.50 9.03 -34.52
CA THR A 251 7.93 8.96 -35.93
C THR A 251 6.80 9.28 -36.92
N SER A 252 5.54 9.24 -36.47
CA SER A 252 4.36 9.47 -37.33
C SER A 252 3.79 10.90 -37.26
N ARG A 253 4.48 11.85 -36.63
CA ARG A 253 4.12 13.28 -36.56
C ARG A 253 5.26 14.11 -37.10
#